data_AF-A0A3D4HNA1-F1
#
_entry.id   AF-A0A3D4HNA1-F1
#
_cell.length_a   1.000
_cell.length_b   1.000
_cell.length_c   1.000
_cell.angle_alpha   90.00
_cell.angle_beta   90.00
_cell.angle_gamma   90.00
#
_symmetry.space_group_name_H-M   'P 1'
#
loop_
_entity.id
_entity.type
_entity.pdbx_description
1 polymer ?
#
loop_
_entity_poly.entity_id
_entity_poly.type
_entity_poly.pdbx_seq_one_letter_code
_entity_poly.pdbx_strand_id
1 'polypeptide(L)'
;MSGVGRKGVVVLVLVGFGCVILSALFFGSLGPAERVAFQYGVTPAGVSLARAVVGALVIGSYALMMLAIVLYSKEMPDFRNLPLPALLSLVHLALFPTLASYGLISFALKYIPGTVASITSMSEIIFAGVMAWAFLGEVPSPDQVRGGLLIVTAVLLLLMEGRISRSGTQGDKKRGPLQRGPRDPDRSFLEKAL
;
A
#
# COMPACT_ATOMS: atom_id res chain seq x y z
N MET A 1 -32.77 1.83 30.65
CA MET A 1 -31.54 1.02 30.44
C MET A 1 -31.01 1.11 28.98
N SER A 2 -30.94 2.31 28.37
CA SER A 2 -30.60 2.50 26.93
C SER A 2 -29.24 3.18 26.67
N GLY A 3 -28.47 3.52 27.71
CA GLY A 3 -27.22 4.29 27.59
C GLY A 3 -25.94 3.46 27.41
N VAL A 4 -25.93 2.19 27.83
CA VAL A 4 -24.72 1.34 27.87
C VAL A 4 -24.37 0.78 26.48
N GLY A 5 -25.36 0.42 25.67
CA GLY A 5 -25.13 -0.08 24.30
C GLY A 5 -24.59 0.98 23.34
N ARG A 6 -25.07 2.23 23.43
CA ARG A 6 -24.63 3.31 22.52
C ARG A 6 -23.17 3.71 22.74
N LYS A 7 -22.70 3.72 23.99
CA LYS A 7 -21.28 4.00 24.31
C LYS A 7 -20.37 2.87 23.82
N GLY A 8 -20.78 1.61 23.99
CA GLY A 8 -20.03 0.45 23.48
C GLY A 8 -19.88 0.44 21.96
N VAL A 9 -20.96 0.74 21.22
CA VAL A 9 -20.92 0.84 19.76
C VAL A 9 -20.00 1.97 19.30
N VAL A 10 -20.06 3.15 19.93
CA VAL A 10 -19.18 4.27 19.59
C VAL A 10 -17.71 3.92 19.83
N VAL A 11 -17.39 3.27 20.94
CA VAL A 11 -16.02 2.82 21.23
C VAL A 11 -15.53 1.83 20.16
N LEU A 12 -16.35 0.85 19.78
CA LEU A 12 -15.98 -0.14 18.77
C LEU A 12 -15.75 0.50 17.40
N VAL A 13 -16.59 1.47 17.01
CA VAL A 13 -16.43 2.24 15.76
C VAL A 13 -15.12 3.03 15.79
N LEU A 14 -14.81 3.71 16.89
CA LEU A 14 -13.57 4.48 17.04
C LEU A 14 -12.33 3.58 16.99
N VAL A 15 -12.39 2.41 17.63
CA VAL A 15 -11.32 1.41 17.55
C VAL A 15 -11.13 0.95 16.10
N GLY A 16 -12.22 0.67 15.38
CA GLY A 16 -12.19 0.31 13.97
C GLY A 16 -11.50 1.37 13.11
N PHE A 17 -11.89 2.64 13.25
CA PHE A 17 -11.22 3.75 12.56
C PHE A 17 -9.73 3.87 12.93
N GLY A 18 -9.39 3.71 14.20
CA GLY A 18 -8.01 3.70 14.67
C GLY A 18 -7.17 2.62 14.01
N CYS A 19 -7.69 1.40 13.91
CA CYS A 19 -7.02 0.28 13.21
C CYS A 19 -6.81 0.58 11.73
N VAL A 20 -7.81 1.15 11.05
CA VAL A 20 -7.72 1.51 9.62
C VAL A 20 -6.66 2.60 9.39
N ILE A 21 -6.63 3.64 10.23
CA ILE A 21 -5.63 4.72 10.14
C ILE A 21 -4.23 4.15 10.37
N LEU A 22 -4.05 3.29 11.37
CA LEU A 22 -2.78 2.65 11.64
C LEU A 22 -2.32 1.78 10.46
N SER A 23 -3.23 1.00 9.86
CA SER A 23 -2.95 0.22 8.65
C SER A 23 -2.52 1.10 7.48
N ALA A 24 -3.19 2.25 7.29
CA ALA A 24 -2.84 3.21 6.25
C ALA A 24 -1.43 3.79 6.43
N LEU A 25 -0.95 3.97 7.66
CA LEU A 25 0.44 4.38 7.92
C LEU A 25 1.45 3.33 7.44
N PHE A 26 1.17 2.05 7.71
CA PHE A 26 2.01 0.96 7.22
C PHE A 26 1.99 0.87 5.70
N PHE A 27 0.82 0.96 5.07
CA PHE A 27 0.69 0.94 3.61
C PHE A 27 1.35 2.16 2.94
N GLY A 28 1.22 3.35 3.54
CA GLY A 28 1.80 4.58 3.02
C GLY A 28 3.34 4.56 2.95
N SER A 29 4.00 3.77 3.81
CA SER A 29 5.46 3.61 3.81
C SER A 29 6.00 2.87 2.57
N LEU A 30 5.14 2.16 1.84
CA LEU A 30 5.49 1.31 0.71
C LEU A 30 6.14 2.12 -0.43
N GLY A 31 5.55 3.28 -0.79
CA GLY A 31 6.07 4.14 -1.86
C GLY A 31 7.47 4.71 -1.59
N PRO A 32 7.73 5.36 -0.44
CA PRO A 32 9.07 5.82 -0.06
C PRO A 32 10.11 4.70 -0.01
N ALA A 33 9.78 3.54 0.57
CA ALA A 33 10.69 2.41 0.67
C ALA A 33 11.08 1.86 -0.72
N GLU A 34 10.12 1.74 -1.64
CA GLU A 34 10.39 1.33 -3.02
C GLU A 34 11.30 2.31 -3.76
N ARG A 35 11.08 3.62 -3.58
CA ARG A 35 11.95 4.65 -4.17
C ARG A 35 13.39 4.53 -3.70
N VAL A 36 13.59 4.28 -2.40
CA VAL A 36 14.92 4.06 -1.84
C VAL A 36 15.57 2.82 -2.46
N ALA A 37 14.85 1.71 -2.56
CA ALA A 37 15.37 0.50 -3.20
C ALA A 37 15.81 0.75 -4.66
N PHE A 38 15.05 1.52 -5.42
CA PHE A 38 15.40 1.89 -6.80
C PHE A 38 16.62 2.81 -6.89
N GLN A 39 16.86 3.69 -5.91
CA GLN A 39 18.06 4.52 -5.86
C GLN A 39 19.34 3.69 -5.70
N TYR A 40 19.25 2.54 -5.02
CA TYR A 40 20.34 1.58 -4.90
C TYR A 40 20.43 0.59 -6.09
N GLY A 41 19.65 0.81 -7.15
CA GLY A 41 19.71 0.00 -8.37
C GLY A 41 18.95 -1.33 -8.30
N VAL A 42 18.13 -1.56 -7.26
CA VAL A 42 17.28 -2.75 -7.21
C VAL A 42 16.22 -2.64 -8.31
N THR A 43 16.08 -3.67 -9.13
CA THR A 43 15.08 -3.69 -10.21
C THR A 43 13.66 -3.82 -9.63
N PRO A 44 12.61 -3.36 -10.34
CA PRO A 44 11.22 -3.59 -9.91
C PRO A 44 10.90 -5.07 -9.66
N ALA A 45 11.44 -5.96 -10.51
CA ALA A 45 11.29 -7.40 -10.32
C ALA A 45 11.96 -7.90 -9.03
N GLY A 46 13.15 -7.38 -8.69
CA GLY A 46 13.85 -7.71 -7.45
C GLY A 46 13.07 -7.26 -6.21
N VAL A 47 12.51 -6.05 -6.23
CA VAL A 47 11.64 -5.56 -5.13
C VAL A 47 10.39 -6.42 -5.00
N SER A 48 9.71 -6.72 -6.10
CA SER A 48 8.51 -7.58 -6.08
C SER A 48 8.82 -8.99 -5.57
N LEU A 49 9.98 -9.56 -5.93
CA LEU A 49 10.41 -10.86 -5.43
C LEU A 49 10.65 -10.83 -3.92
N ALA A 50 11.39 -9.83 -3.42
CA ALA A 50 11.65 -9.69 -1.99
C ALA A 50 10.33 -9.52 -1.19
N ARG A 51 9.42 -8.68 -1.69
CA ARG A 51 8.07 -8.52 -1.14
C ARG A 51 7.29 -9.83 -1.15
N ALA A 52 7.33 -10.60 -2.24
CA ALA A 52 6.60 -11.85 -2.35
C ALA A 52 7.10 -12.90 -1.35
N VAL A 53 8.42 -13.03 -1.19
CA VAL A 53 9.01 -13.99 -0.23
C VAL A 53 8.70 -13.60 1.21
N VAL A 54 8.97 -12.36 1.60
CA VAL A 54 8.69 -11.88 2.96
C VAL A 54 7.19 -11.91 3.23
N GLY A 55 6.38 -11.47 2.28
CA GLY A 55 4.92 -11.50 2.35
C GLY A 55 4.39 -12.92 2.50
N ALA A 56 4.91 -13.90 1.76
CA ALA A 56 4.51 -15.30 1.89
C ALA A 56 4.83 -15.87 3.28
N LEU A 57 5.98 -15.52 3.87
CA LEU A 57 6.33 -15.95 5.22
C LEU A 57 5.40 -15.35 6.28
N VAL A 58 5.11 -14.05 6.20
CA VAL A 58 4.24 -13.35 7.15
C VAL A 58 2.78 -13.79 7.00
N ILE A 59 2.27 -13.88 5.77
CA ILE A 59 0.90 -14.33 5.50
C ILE A 59 0.79 -15.82 5.85
N GLY A 60 1.82 -16.63 5.58
CA GLY A 60 1.87 -18.04 5.94
C GLY A 60 1.82 -18.26 7.45
N SER A 61 2.59 -17.50 8.23
CA SER A 61 2.54 -17.59 9.70
C SER A 61 1.19 -17.13 10.26
N TYR A 62 0.61 -16.07 9.69
CA TYR A 62 -0.74 -15.63 10.01
C TYR A 62 -1.80 -16.69 9.66
N ALA A 63 -1.68 -17.36 8.51
CA ALA A 63 -2.57 -18.44 8.11
C ALA A 63 -2.48 -19.65 9.07
N LEU A 64 -1.29 -19.99 9.55
CA LEU A 64 -1.10 -21.03 10.57
C LEU A 64 -1.74 -20.64 11.91
N MET A 65 -1.61 -19.38 12.33
CA MET A 65 -2.28 -18.86 13.52
C MET A 65 -3.80 -18.96 13.38
N MET A 66 -4.36 -18.55 12.24
CA MET A 66 -5.79 -18.68 11.96
C MET A 66 -6.24 -20.13 11.93
N LEU A 67 -5.44 -21.04 11.35
CA LEU A 67 -5.73 -22.47 11.38
C LEU A 67 -5.77 -23.01 12.82
N ALA A 68 -4.82 -22.63 13.67
CA ALA A 68 -4.81 -23.03 15.08
C ALA A 68 -6.07 -22.55 15.81
N ILE A 69 -6.53 -21.32 15.54
CA ILE A 69 -7.77 -20.77 16.10
C ILE A 69 -8.99 -21.57 15.63
N VAL A 70 -9.11 -21.86 14.33
CA VAL A 70 -10.22 -22.64 13.77
C VAL A 70 -10.28 -24.05 14.38
N LEU A 71 -9.14 -24.71 14.52
CA LEU A 71 -9.05 -26.04 15.13
C LEU A 71 -9.42 -26.00 16.62
N TYR A 72 -9.05 -24.93 17.34
CA TYR A 72 -9.40 -24.73 18.74
C TYR A 72 -10.91 -24.45 18.92
N SER A 73 -11.48 -23.57 18.10
CA SER A 73 -12.89 -23.18 18.16
C SER A 73 -13.86 -24.27 17.67
N LYS A 74 -13.36 -25.33 17.02
CA LYS A 74 -14.14 -26.40 16.36
C LYS A 74 -15.14 -25.93 15.30
N GLU A 75 -15.08 -24.67 14.90
CA GLU A 75 -15.83 -24.12 13.77
C GLU A 75 -15.15 -24.50 12.46
N MET A 76 -15.09 -25.79 12.14
CA MET A 76 -14.53 -26.24 10.87
C MET A 76 -15.37 -25.67 9.74
N PRO A 77 -14.83 -24.81 8.86
CA PRO A 77 -15.59 -24.31 7.75
C PRO A 77 -15.88 -25.48 6.82
N ASP A 78 -17.15 -25.68 6.46
CA ASP A 78 -17.53 -26.75 5.54
C ASP A 78 -17.14 -26.36 4.11
N PHE A 79 -15.88 -26.60 3.77
CA PHE A 79 -15.34 -26.31 2.46
C PHE A 79 -15.87 -27.24 1.35
N ARG A 80 -16.48 -28.38 1.72
CA ARG A 80 -16.89 -29.42 0.78
C ARG A 80 -18.26 -29.15 0.17
N ASN A 81 -19.13 -28.45 0.89
CA ASN A 81 -20.49 -28.14 0.44
C ASN A 81 -20.69 -26.68 0.01
N LEU A 82 -19.63 -25.96 -0.41
CA LEU A 82 -19.83 -24.58 -0.88
C LEU A 82 -20.61 -24.55 -2.19
N PRO A 83 -21.60 -23.64 -2.30
CA PRO A 83 -22.26 -23.40 -3.56
C PRO A 83 -21.27 -22.80 -4.58
N LEU A 84 -21.45 -23.12 -5.86
CA LEU A 84 -20.55 -22.69 -6.94
C LEU A 84 -20.24 -21.18 -6.95
N PRO A 85 -21.21 -20.26 -6.70
CA PRO A 85 -20.90 -18.83 -6.61
C PRO A 85 -19.89 -18.48 -5.52
N ALA A 86 -19.93 -19.17 -4.37
CA ALA A 86 -19.00 -18.90 -3.29
C ALA A 86 -17.59 -19.39 -3.62
N LEU A 87 -17.47 -20.55 -4.28
CA LEU A 87 -16.18 -21.02 -4.80
C LEU A 87 -15.60 -20.06 -5.85
N LEU A 88 -16.42 -19.57 -6.77
CA LEU A 88 -16.00 -18.60 -7.77
C LEU A 88 -15.53 -17.28 -7.12
N SER A 89 -16.22 -16.81 -6.09
CA SER A 89 -15.81 -15.63 -5.32
C SER A 89 -14.46 -15.84 -4.62
N LEU A 90 -14.23 -17.02 -4.02
CA LEU A 90 -12.95 -17.35 -3.38
C LEU A 90 -11.80 -17.41 -4.38
N VAL A 91 -12.01 -18.05 -5.54
CA VAL A 91 -11.01 -18.10 -6.61
C VAL A 91 -10.74 -16.72 -7.18
N HIS A 92 -11.78 -15.91 -7.37
CA HIS A 92 -11.64 -14.52 -7.81
C HIS A 92 -10.79 -13.74 -6.81
N LEU A 93 -11.12 -13.76 -5.52
CA LEU A 93 -10.36 -13.08 -4.46
C LEU A 93 -8.91 -13.56 -4.36
N ALA A 94 -8.64 -14.85 -4.58
CA ALA A 94 -7.29 -15.39 -4.49
C ALA A 94 -6.43 -15.00 -5.70
N LEU A 95 -6.95 -15.15 -6.92
CA LEU A 95 -6.13 -15.03 -8.13
C LEU A 95 -6.16 -13.63 -8.73
N PHE A 96 -7.34 -13.02 -8.81
CA PHE A 96 -7.53 -11.82 -9.62
C PHE A 96 -6.92 -10.55 -8.96
N PRO A 97 -7.34 -10.13 -7.75
CA PRO A 97 -6.76 -8.97 -7.11
C PRO A 97 -5.33 -9.22 -6.61
N THR A 98 -4.91 -10.48 -6.46
CA THR A 98 -3.54 -10.78 -6.02
C THR A 98 -2.60 -10.84 -7.22
N LEU A 99 -2.65 -11.90 -8.05
CA LEU A 99 -1.65 -12.09 -9.11
C LEU A 99 -1.77 -11.04 -10.20
N ALA A 100 -2.99 -10.74 -10.68
CA ALA A 100 -3.15 -9.80 -11.78
C ALA A 100 -2.77 -8.38 -11.35
N SER A 101 -3.24 -7.92 -10.19
CA SER A 101 -2.89 -6.58 -9.66
C SER A 101 -1.40 -6.42 -9.41
N TYR A 102 -0.76 -7.40 -8.73
CA TYR A 102 0.68 -7.35 -8.49
C TYR A 102 1.49 -7.38 -9.81
N GLY A 103 1.06 -8.16 -10.79
CA GLY A 103 1.68 -8.19 -12.12
C GLY A 103 1.56 -6.85 -12.85
N LEU A 104 0.35 -6.27 -12.87
CA LEU A 104 0.05 -4.98 -13.50
C LEU A 104 0.83 -3.84 -12.86
N ILE A 105 0.87 -3.76 -11.53
CA ILE A 105 1.59 -2.68 -10.84
C ILE A 105 3.10 -2.83 -11.02
N SER A 106 3.65 -4.04 -10.92
CA SER A 106 5.07 -4.30 -11.19
C SER A 106 5.46 -3.94 -12.62
N PHE A 107 4.54 -4.13 -13.57
CA PHE A 107 4.73 -3.71 -14.95
C PHE A 107 4.66 -2.19 -15.10
N ALA A 108 3.67 -1.53 -14.50
CA ALA A 108 3.50 -0.07 -14.53
C ALA A 108 4.72 0.66 -13.95
N LEU A 109 5.35 0.13 -12.91
CA LEU A 109 6.57 0.67 -12.31
C LEU A 109 7.76 0.74 -13.27
N LYS A 110 7.73 0.05 -14.41
CA LYS A 110 8.73 0.23 -15.48
C LYS A 110 8.59 1.56 -16.22
N TYR A 111 7.42 2.19 -16.15
CA TYR A 111 7.06 3.38 -16.94
C TYR A 111 6.75 4.61 -16.07
N ILE A 112 6.29 4.42 -14.84
CA ILE A 112 5.92 5.52 -13.92
C ILE A 112 6.61 5.39 -12.55
N PRO A 113 6.89 6.52 -11.86
CA PRO A 113 7.44 6.47 -10.50
C PRO A 113 6.49 5.80 -9.50
N GLY A 114 7.03 5.06 -8.52
CA GLY A 114 6.23 4.31 -7.53
C GLY A 114 5.21 5.13 -6.75
N THR A 115 5.51 6.39 -6.44
CA THR A 115 4.51 7.27 -5.80
C THR A 115 3.33 7.60 -6.71
N VAL A 116 3.56 7.80 -8.02
CA VAL A 116 2.47 8.03 -8.98
C VAL A 116 1.61 6.76 -9.09
N ALA A 117 2.25 5.59 -9.16
CA ALA A 117 1.55 4.30 -9.15
C ALA A 117 0.70 4.14 -7.87
N SER A 118 1.29 4.36 -6.69
CA SER A 118 0.60 4.23 -5.39
C SER A 118 -0.58 5.20 -5.24
N ILE A 119 -0.41 6.46 -5.65
CA ILE A 119 -1.51 7.44 -5.66
C ILE A 119 -2.62 6.99 -6.62
N THR A 120 -2.25 6.53 -7.81
CA THR A 120 -3.21 6.08 -8.83
C THR A 120 -3.99 4.87 -8.34
N SER A 121 -3.36 3.96 -7.59
CA SER A 121 -4.04 2.80 -6.99
C SER A 121 -5.15 3.21 -6.03
N MET A 122 -5.11 4.39 -5.40
CA MET A 122 -6.21 4.87 -4.55
C MET A 122 -7.52 5.10 -5.32
N SER A 123 -7.47 5.18 -6.65
CA SER A 123 -8.68 5.18 -7.48
C SER A 123 -9.49 3.89 -7.37
N GLU A 124 -8.92 2.81 -6.81
CA GLU A 124 -9.62 1.58 -6.49
C GLU A 124 -10.88 1.82 -5.65
N ILE A 125 -10.88 2.82 -4.76
CA ILE A 125 -12.03 3.14 -3.89
C ILE A 125 -13.23 3.55 -4.76
N ILE A 126 -12.98 4.31 -5.83
CA ILE A 126 -14.01 4.76 -6.76
C ILE A 126 -14.53 3.57 -7.56
N PHE A 127 -13.62 2.76 -8.12
CA PHE A 127 -14.00 1.57 -8.87
C PHE A 127 -14.77 0.56 -8.01
N ALA A 128 -14.36 0.33 -6.76
CA ALA A 128 -15.05 -0.55 -5.84
C ALA A 128 -16.50 -0.07 -5.60
N GLY A 129 -16.72 1.23 -5.39
CA GLY A 129 -18.07 1.79 -5.25
C GLY A 129 -18.91 1.63 -6.51
N VAL A 130 -18.35 1.91 -7.69
CA VAL A 130 -19.04 1.75 -8.98
C VAL A 130 -19.37 0.28 -9.23
N MET A 131 -18.46 -0.64 -8.91
CA MET A 131 -18.67 -2.08 -9.07
C MET A 131 -19.72 -2.60 -8.08
N ALA A 132 -19.72 -2.15 -6.83
CA ALA A 132 -20.76 -2.50 -5.85
C ALA A 132 -22.15 -2.06 -6.34
N TRP A 133 -22.25 -0.83 -6.87
CA TRP A 133 -23.49 -0.36 -7.48
C TRP A 133 -23.90 -1.20 -8.70
N ALA A 134 -22.98 -1.48 -9.61
CA ALA A 134 -23.27 -2.18 -10.86
C ALA A 134 -23.60 -3.67 -10.67
N PHE A 135 -22.92 -4.36 -9.77
CA PHE A 135 -23.04 -5.82 -9.59
C PHE A 135 -23.94 -6.22 -8.41
N LEU A 136 -23.96 -5.45 -7.32
CA LEU A 136 -24.76 -5.76 -6.13
C LEU A 136 -26.02 -4.90 -6.04
N GLY A 137 -26.16 -3.87 -6.88
CA GLY A 137 -27.29 -2.94 -6.82
C GLY A 137 -27.25 -2.03 -5.59
N GLU A 138 -26.10 -1.93 -4.92
CA GLU A 138 -25.93 -1.08 -3.74
C GLU A 138 -25.92 0.39 -4.18
N VAL A 139 -27.07 1.06 -4.04
CA VAL A 139 -27.19 2.49 -4.38
C VAL A 139 -26.44 3.31 -3.34
N PRO A 140 -25.38 4.06 -3.74
CA PRO A 140 -24.60 4.84 -2.80
C PRO A 140 -25.46 5.95 -2.19
N SER A 141 -25.30 6.17 -0.89
CA SER A 141 -26.00 7.27 -0.22
C SER A 141 -25.51 8.63 -0.72
N PRO A 142 -26.32 9.69 -0.65
CA PRO A 142 -25.90 11.03 -1.06
C PRO A 142 -24.60 11.49 -0.39
N ASP A 143 -24.37 11.11 0.87
CA ASP A 143 -23.15 11.45 1.60
C ASP A 143 -21.94 10.62 1.13
N GLN A 144 -22.14 9.35 0.77
CA GLN A 144 -21.09 8.53 0.14
C GLN A 144 -20.68 9.10 -1.22
N VAL A 145 -21.64 9.59 -2.01
CA VAL A 145 -21.34 10.24 -3.30
C VAL A 145 -20.49 11.50 -3.09
N ARG A 146 -20.81 12.33 -2.10
CA ARG A 146 -20.01 13.52 -1.76
C ARG A 146 -18.59 13.14 -1.32
N GLY A 147 -18.45 12.10 -0.49
CA GLY A 147 -17.14 11.57 -0.08
C GLY A 147 -16.34 11.04 -1.27
N GLY A 148 -16.98 10.27 -2.16
CA GLY A 148 -16.36 9.77 -3.38
C GLY A 148 -15.90 10.90 -4.30
N LEU A 149 -16.72 11.93 -4.50
CA LEU A 149 -16.37 13.10 -5.32
C LEU A 149 -15.17 13.86 -4.73
N LEU A 150 -15.09 13.96 -3.40
CA LEU A 150 -13.94 14.57 -2.71
C LEU A 150 -12.66 13.79 -2.97
N ILE A 151 -12.71 12.44 -2.89
CA ILE A 151 -11.57 11.56 -3.20
C ILE A 151 -11.15 11.71 -4.67
N VAL A 152 -12.11 11.66 -5.61
CA VAL A 152 -11.85 11.86 -7.05
C VAL A 152 -11.15 13.19 -7.29
N THR A 153 -11.66 14.26 -6.69
CA THR A 153 -11.09 15.62 -6.84
C THR A 153 -9.66 15.67 -6.30
N ALA A 154 -9.41 15.10 -5.12
CA ALA A 154 -8.06 15.03 -4.55
C ALA A 154 -7.08 14.25 -5.46
N VAL A 155 -7.50 13.10 -5.99
CA VAL A 155 -6.69 12.29 -6.91
C VAL A 155 -6.43 13.06 -8.21
N LEU A 156 -7.44 13.69 -8.80
CA LEU A 156 -7.30 14.46 -10.04
C LEU A 156 -6.37 15.66 -9.85
N LEU A 157 -6.54 16.43 -8.78
CA LEU A 157 -5.64 17.55 -8.45
C LEU A 157 -4.19 17.07 -8.34
N LEU A 158 -3.97 15.94 -7.67
CA LEU A 158 -2.64 15.36 -7.50
C LEU A 158 -2.03 14.84 -8.81
N LEU A 159 -2.85 14.28 -9.70
CA LEU A 159 -2.43 13.88 -11.05
C LEU A 159 -2.10 15.10 -11.92
N MET A 160 -2.86 16.18 -11.82
CA MET A 160 -2.61 17.45 -12.52
C MET A 160 -1.33 18.13 -11.99
N GLU A 161 -1.08 18.04 -10.69
CA GLU A 161 0.16 18.47 -10.04
C GLU A 161 1.35 17.54 -10.37
N GLY A 162 1.15 16.44 -11.10
CA GLY A 162 2.19 15.55 -11.63
C GLY A 162 3.21 16.23 -12.58
N ARG A 163 3.08 17.54 -12.80
CA ARG A 163 4.14 18.43 -13.34
C ARG A 163 5.17 18.87 -12.27
N ILE A 164 4.91 18.70 -10.97
CA ILE A 164 5.77 19.12 -9.84
C ILE A 164 6.46 17.92 -9.18
N SER A 165 7.33 17.25 -9.93
CA SER A 165 8.53 16.59 -9.37
C SER A 165 9.53 16.10 -10.43
N ARG A 166 9.74 16.89 -11.48
CA ARG A 166 11.11 17.04 -12.01
C ARG A 166 11.99 17.92 -11.08
N SER A 167 11.40 18.56 -10.07
CA SER A 167 12.06 19.59 -9.24
C SER A 167 12.85 19.09 -8.03
N GLY A 168 12.83 17.80 -7.70
CA GLY A 168 13.63 17.25 -6.58
C GLY A 168 15.01 16.71 -6.97
N THR A 169 15.26 16.48 -8.26
CA THR A 169 16.50 15.79 -8.72
C THR A 169 17.27 16.59 -9.78
N GLN A 170 16.66 17.63 -10.38
CA GLN A 170 17.36 18.46 -11.37
C GLN A 170 18.06 19.69 -10.76
N GLY A 171 17.78 20.02 -9.49
CA GLY A 171 18.55 21.03 -8.72
C GLY A 171 19.87 20.49 -8.16
N ASP A 172 19.97 19.16 -7.97
CA ASP A 172 21.16 18.51 -7.41
C ASP A 172 22.08 17.94 -8.50
N LYS A 173 21.52 17.46 -9.63
CA LYS A 173 22.34 17.01 -10.79
C LYS A 173 23.05 18.13 -11.56
N LYS A 174 22.74 19.41 -11.32
CA LYS A 174 23.55 20.54 -11.83
C LYS A 174 24.76 20.88 -10.93
N ARG A 175 24.88 20.28 -9.75
CA ARG A 175 26.10 20.34 -8.94
C ARG A 175 26.94 19.11 -9.27
N GLY A 176 27.73 19.22 -10.33
CA GLY A 176 28.68 18.19 -10.73
C GLY A 176 29.65 17.83 -9.60
N PRO A 177 30.24 16.62 -9.63
CA PRO A 177 31.20 16.17 -8.62
C PRO A 177 32.58 16.79 -8.89
N LEU A 178 32.76 18.09 -8.58
CA LEU A 178 34.07 18.73 -8.64
C LEU A 178 34.22 19.77 -7.52
N GLN A 179 34.64 19.29 -6.34
CA GLN A 179 35.59 19.92 -5.40
C GLN A 179 35.45 19.30 -4.00
N ARG A 180 35.94 18.08 -3.83
CA ARG A 180 36.65 17.73 -2.60
C ARG A 180 38.07 17.41 -3.04
N GLY A 181 38.97 18.37 -2.84
CA GLY A 181 40.41 18.16 -3.05
C GLY A 181 40.92 17.02 -2.17
N PRO A 182 42.09 16.45 -2.48
CA PRO A 182 42.66 15.35 -1.71
C PRO A 182 42.73 15.73 -0.23
N ARG A 183 42.21 14.87 0.66
CA ARG A 183 42.50 14.99 2.10
C ARG A 183 43.98 14.71 2.28
N ASP A 184 44.74 15.78 2.50
CA ASP A 184 46.14 15.74 2.89
C ASP A 184 46.27 15.02 4.25
N PRO A 185 46.87 13.81 4.34
CA PRO A 185 46.95 13.04 5.57
C PRO A 185 47.89 13.65 6.62
N ASP A 186 48.79 14.56 6.23
CA ASP A 186 49.93 14.97 7.07
C ASP A 186 49.67 16.17 7.99
N ARG A 187 48.53 16.86 7.84
CA ARG A 187 48.19 18.01 8.71
C ARG A 187 47.93 17.61 10.18
N SER A 188 47.58 16.35 10.44
CA SER A 188 47.31 15.88 11.81
C SER A 188 48.58 15.51 12.60
N PHE A 189 49.70 15.27 11.89
CA PHE A 189 50.99 14.95 12.50
C PHE A 189 51.78 16.21 12.89
N LEU A 190 51.63 17.31 12.16
CA LEU A 190 52.36 18.56 12.43
C LEU A 190 51.80 19.37 13.61
N GLU A 191 50.51 19.25 13.94
CA GLU A 191 49.93 19.90 15.13
C GLU A 191 50.31 19.21 16.46
N LYS A 192 50.87 18.00 16.43
CA LYS A 192 51.29 17.26 17.62
C LYS A 192 52.80 17.37 17.93
N ALA A 193 53.55 18.12 17.12
CA ALA A 193 55.00 18.24 17.24
C ALA A 193 55.49 19.68 17.56
N LEU A 194 54.58 20.59 17.93
CA LEU A 194 54.87 21.90 18.52
C LEU A 194 54.22 21.97 19.91
#